data_AF-A0A971H443-F1
#
_entry.id   AF-A0A971H443-F1
#
_cell.length_a   1.000
_cell.length_b   1.000
_cell.length_c   1.000
_cell.angle_alpha   90.00
_cell.angle_beta   90.00
_cell.angle_gamma   90.00
#
_symmetry.space_group_name_H-M   'P 1'
#
loop_
_entity.id
_entity.type
_entity.pdbx_description
1 polymer ?
#
loop_
_entity_poly.entity_id
_entity_poly.type
_entity_poly.pdbx_seq_one_letter_code
_entity_poly.pdbx_strand_id
1 'polypeptide(L)'
;MEQNISVALLNNATLLLALCVIYEVIYLLPSKYRRMQPIFNGLLIALICIAVMSVPFTFSPYIVFDTRTILISVTALIFGIIPTVITVVMASIFRVSLGGVGLLPGLATITTSAIIGLAWRRWLYPKSTKWAWLNIYAMSVTIHISMLACMLLLAYPNNLNVIRQIALPVMLIYPIATVLLSSLLIRQEKLRLSQDQLKQSEERFKLLFDQAPLAYQSLDIDGRFTAVNQQWLDTFGYSRGEVIGKWFGDFLSPINREVFNQNFPIFKA
;
A
#
# COMPACT_ATOMS: atom_id res chain seq x y z
N MET A 1 7.09 -14.19 -30.05
CA MET A 1 5.88 -13.61 -29.41
C MET A 1 5.83 -13.96 -27.92
N GLU A 2 6.12 -15.20 -27.52
CA GLU A 2 6.17 -15.60 -26.10
C GLU A 2 7.24 -14.88 -25.27
N GLN A 3 8.48 -14.79 -25.77
CA GLN A 3 9.59 -14.09 -25.10
C GLN A 3 9.28 -12.62 -24.79
N ASN A 4 8.38 -12.02 -25.59
CA ASN A 4 7.96 -10.64 -25.49
C ASN A 4 6.89 -10.42 -24.41
N ILE A 5 5.97 -11.36 -24.24
CA ILE A 5 4.93 -11.30 -23.22
C ILE A 5 5.55 -11.55 -21.83
N SER A 6 6.49 -12.49 -21.72
CA SER A 6 7.18 -12.80 -20.46
C SER A 6 7.95 -11.59 -19.89
N VAL A 7 8.63 -10.82 -20.73
CA VAL A 7 9.37 -9.63 -20.29
C VAL A 7 8.44 -8.49 -19.88
N ALA A 8 7.32 -8.29 -20.59
CA ALA A 8 6.31 -7.30 -20.19
C ALA A 8 5.67 -7.64 -18.84
N LEU A 9 5.37 -8.92 -18.60
CA LEU A 9 4.88 -9.42 -17.31
C LEU A 9 5.95 -9.27 -16.21
N LEU A 10 7.22 -9.57 -16.50
CA LEU A 10 8.33 -9.40 -15.57
C LEU A 10 8.53 -7.93 -15.18
N ASN A 11 8.44 -7.00 -16.13
CA ASN A 11 8.54 -5.57 -15.85
C ASN A 11 7.39 -5.07 -14.98
N ASN A 12 6.16 -5.52 -15.25
CA ASN A 12 4.99 -5.19 -14.42
C ASN A 12 5.10 -5.80 -13.02
N ALA A 13 5.59 -7.04 -12.89
CA ALA A 13 5.87 -7.67 -11.61
C ALA A 13 6.97 -6.95 -10.82
N THR A 14 8.02 -6.49 -11.52
CA THR A 14 9.11 -5.70 -10.93
C THR A 14 8.59 -4.35 -10.42
N LEU A 15 7.74 -3.67 -11.19
CA LEU A 15 7.07 -2.44 -10.75
C LEU A 15 6.18 -2.66 -9.52
N LEU A 16 5.39 -3.74 -9.51
CA LEU A 16 4.55 -4.14 -8.37
C LEU A 16 5.39 -4.37 -7.11
N LEU A 17 6.43 -5.20 -7.21
CA LEU A 17 7.33 -5.50 -6.10
C LEU A 17 8.04 -4.25 -5.62
N ALA A 18 8.57 -3.43 -6.53
CA ALA A 18 9.27 -2.22 -6.20
C ALA A 18 8.36 -1.25 -5.42
N LEU A 19 7.15 -0.97 -5.93
CA LEU A 19 6.16 -0.11 -5.27
C LEU A 19 5.74 -0.63 -3.89
N CYS A 20 5.54 -1.94 -3.74
CA CYS A 20 5.28 -2.56 -2.44
C CYS A 20 6.44 -2.36 -1.46
N VAL A 21 7.69 -2.53 -1.91
CA VAL A 21 8.88 -2.30 -1.09
C VAL A 21 9.00 -0.84 -0.68
N ILE A 22 8.73 0.12 -1.58
CA ILE A 22 8.69 1.55 -1.18
C ILE A 22 7.68 1.74 -0.06
N TYR A 23 6.48 1.18 -0.23
CA TYR A 23 5.41 1.33 0.73
C TYR A 23 5.81 0.75 2.10
N GLU A 24 6.51 -0.39 2.14
CA GLU A 24 7.11 -0.97 3.34
C GLU A 24 8.18 -0.08 3.98
N VAL A 25 9.15 0.40 3.20
CA VAL A 25 10.23 1.27 3.68
C VAL A 25 9.67 2.57 4.27
N ILE A 26 8.61 3.13 3.69
CA ILE A 26 7.93 4.34 4.20
C ILE A 26 7.42 4.14 5.61
N TYR A 27 6.86 2.97 5.90
CA TYR A 27 6.28 2.67 7.19
C TYR A 27 7.34 2.46 8.27
N LEU A 28 8.48 1.87 7.90
CA LEU A 28 9.60 1.68 8.81
C LEU A 28 10.34 2.99 9.14
N LEU A 29 10.11 4.08 8.40
CA LEU A 29 10.75 5.38 8.67
C LEU A 29 10.21 5.98 10.00
N PRO A 30 11.10 6.39 10.92
CA PRO A 30 10.70 7.04 12.17
C PRO A 30 9.80 8.26 11.93
N SER A 31 8.83 8.47 12.82
CA SER A 31 7.86 9.58 12.74
C SER A 31 8.49 10.98 12.62
N LYS A 32 9.74 11.14 13.11
CA LYS A 32 10.55 12.36 12.93
C LYS A 32 10.74 12.75 11.46
N TYR A 33 10.76 11.79 10.54
CA TYR A 33 10.96 12.02 9.10
C TYR A 33 9.66 12.13 8.30
N ARG A 34 8.49 12.14 8.97
CA ARG A 34 7.18 12.14 8.30
C ARG A 34 6.98 13.33 7.35
N ARG A 35 7.55 14.50 7.66
CA ARG A 35 7.49 15.69 6.78
C ARG A 35 8.31 15.52 5.50
N MET A 36 9.35 14.68 5.52
CA MET A 36 10.22 14.40 4.37
C MET A 36 9.77 13.17 3.58
N GLN A 37 8.84 12.36 4.09
CA GLN A 37 8.33 11.16 3.39
C GLN A 37 7.92 11.43 1.94
N PRO A 38 7.16 12.50 1.59
CA PRO A 38 6.81 12.75 0.19
C PRO A 38 8.02 12.92 -0.73
N ILE A 39 9.12 13.47 -0.21
CA ILE A 39 10.36 13.68 -0.99
C ILE A 39 11.05 12.33 -1.20
N PHE A 40 11.22 11.54 -0.14
CA PHE A 40 11.81 10.21 -0.23
C PHE A 40 11.01 9.29 -1.18
N ASN A 41 9.67 9.35 -1.11
CA ASN A 41 8.79 8.59 -2.00
C ASN A 41 9.00 8.99 -3.46
N GLY A 42 9.05 10.31 -3.71
CA GLY A 42 9.30 10.82 -5.06
C GLY A 42 10.65 10.37 -5.62
N LEU A 43 11.71 10.40 -4.82
CA LEU A 43 13.05 9.97 -5.23
C LEU A 43 13.12 8.48 -5.52
N LEU A 44 12.53 7.64 -4.68
CA LEU A 44 12.58 6.19 -4.83
C LEU A 44 11.71 5.73 -6.03
N ILE A 45 10.52 6.32 -6.20
CA ILE A 45 9.68 6.10 -7.37
C ILE A 45 10.39 6.57 -8.65
N ALA A 46 11.05 7.73 -8.62
CA ALA A 46 11.84 8.22 -9.74
C ALA A 46 12.96 7.25 -10.12
N LEU A 47 13.66 6.68 -9.13
CA LEU A 47 14.72 5.68 -9.36
C LEU A 47 14.17 4.41 -10.01
N ILE A 48 13.01 3.94 -9.60
CA ILE A 48 12.32 2.81 -10.24
C ILE A 48 11.91 3.15 -11.67
N CYS A 49 11.38 4.36 -11.89
CA CYS A 49 11.02 4.84 -13.22
C CYS A 49 12.25 4.84 -14.15
N ILE A 50 13.39 5.34 -13.68
CA ILE A 50 14.67 5.34 -14.40
C ILE A 50 15.14 3.91 -14.68
N ALA A 51 15.08 3.02 -13.69
CA ALA A 51 15.50 1.62 -13.85
C ALA A 51 14.66 0.92 -14.94
N VAL A 52 13.34 1.12 -14.93
CA VAL A 52 12.44 0.59 -15.97
C VAL A 52 12.74 1.19 -17.34
N MET A 53 13.07 2.48 -17.41
CA MET A 53 13.46 3.14 -18.66
C MET A 53 14.84 2.69 -19.18
N SER A 54 15.69 2.14 -18.32
CA SER A 54 17.03 1.64 -18.65
C SER A 54 17.00 0.24 -19.28
N VAL A 55 15.89 -0.48 -19.17
CA VAL A 55 15.67 -1.79 -19.79
C VAL A 55 14.59 -1.65 -20.87
N PRO A 56 14.91 -1.01 -22.02
CA PRO A 56 13.93 -0.77 -23.07
C PRO A 56 13.49 -2.10 -23.67
N PHE A 57 12.20 -2.38 -23.61
CA PHE A 57 11.64 -3.53 -24.27
C PHE A 57 11.45 -3.23 -25.76
N THR A 58 12.37 -3.72 -26.60
CA THR A 58 12.36 -3.48 -28.04
C THR A 58 11.65 -4.61 -28.79
N PHE A 59 10.47 -4.36 -29.34
CA PHE A 59 9.74 -5.33 -30.21
C PHE A 59 10.25 -5.31 -31.65
N SER A 60 10.99 -4.27 -32.00
CA SER A 60 11.64 -3.96 -33.28
C SER A 60 12.72 -2.90 -32.99
N PRO A 61 13.78 -2.73 -33.83
CA PRO A 61 14.85 -1.74 -33.60
C PRO A 61 14.36 -0.30 -33.33
N TYR A 62 13.09 -0.01 -33.65
CA TYR A 62 12.47 1.30 -33.55
C TYR A 62 11.36 1.43 -32.50
N ILE A 63 11.02 0.38 -31.75
CA ILE A 63 9.81 0.35 -30.89
C ILE A 63 10.15 -0.08 -29.47
N VAL A 64 10.23 0.89 -28.56
CA VAL A 64 10.37 0.68 -27.11
C VAL A 64 8.97 0.69 -26.48
N PHE A 65 8.56 -0.41 -25.83
CA PHE A 65 7.35 -0.40 -24.99
C PHE A 65 7.66 0.20 -23.62
N ASP A 66 6.67 0.87 -23.06
CA ASP A 66 6.89 1.72 -21.90
C ASP A 66 5.81 1.56 -20.84
N THR A 67 6.17 0.92 -19.72
CA THR A 67 5.29 0.70 -18.56
C THR A 67 5.25 1.91 -17.62
N ARG A 68 5.96 3.02 -17.93
CA ARG A 68 6.04 4.20 -17.05
C ARG A 68 4.70 4.91 -16.85
N THR A 69 3.76 4.78 -17.78
CA THR A 69 2.42 5.39 -17.66
C THR A 69 1.67 4.86 -16.44
N ILE A 70 1.79 3.55 -16.17
CA ILE A 70 1.20 2.92 -14.99
C ILE A 70 1.86 3.49 -13.73
N LEU A 71 3.19 3.46 -13.64
CA LEU A 71 3.93 3.94 -12.47
C LEU A 71 3.62 5.41 -12.15
N ILE A 72 3.70 6.29 -13.14
CA ILE A 72 3.50 7.74 -12.97
C ILE A 72 2.05 8.05 -12.59
N SER A 73 1.08 7.39 -13.23
CA SER A 73 -0.34 7.63 -12.91
C SER A 73 -0.75 7.10 -11.54
N VAL A 74 -0.27 5.92 -11.15
CA VAL A 74 -0.48 5.39 -9.78
C VAL A 74 0.21 6.28 -8.75
N THR A 75 1.39 6.80 -9.06
CA THR A 75 2.09 7.77 -8.20
C THR A 75 1.27 9.02 -7.98
N ALA A 76 0.74 9.58 -9.06
CA ALA A 76 -0.16 10.72 -9.03
C ALA A 76 -1.42 10.45 -8.21
N LEU A 77 -2.04 9.29 -8.41
CA LEU A 77 -3.26 8.92 -7.72
C LEU A 77 -3.03 8.76 -6.21
N ILE A 78 -2.03 7.97 -5.81
CA ILE A 78 -1.84 7.51 -4.43
C ILE A 78 -0.94 8.46 -3.62
N PHE A 79 0.21 8.82 -4.16
CA PHE A 79 1.24 9.56 -3.43
C PHE A 79 1.15 11.08 -3.59
N GLY A 80 0.53 11.55 -4.68
CA GLY A 80 0.07 12.94 -4.82
C GLY A 80 1.08 13.85 -5.48
N ILE A 81 0.90 15.17 -5.31
CA ILE A 81 1.61 16.17 -6.12
C ILE A 81 3.12 16.12 -5.92
N ILE A 82 3.61 16.18 -4.67
CA ILE A 82 5.06 16.27 -4.39
C ILE A 82 5.84 15.08 -4.98
N PRO A 83 5.47 13.81 -4.71
CA PRO A 83 6.17 12.66 -5.28
C PRO A 83 6.07 12.61 -6.80
N THR A 84 4.92 13.01 -7.36
CA THR A 84 4.69 13.02 -8.81
C THR A 84 5.56 14.04 -9.53
N VAL A 85 5.69 15.25 -8.99
CA VAL A 85 6.55 16.28 -9.58
C VAL A 85 8.01 15.82 -9.60
N ILE A 86 8.50 15.26 -8.49
CA ILE A 86 9.86 14.70 -8.43
C ILE A 86 10.05 13.61 -9.48
N THR A 87 9.08 12.69 -9.58
CA THR A 87 9.10 11.59 -10.56
C THR A 87 9.11 12.11 -12.00
N VAL A 88 8.25 13.07 -12.33
CA VAL A 88 8.14 13.66 -13.68
C VAL A 88 9.44 14.38 -14.05
N VAL A 89 10.01 15.18 -13.16
CA VAL A 89 11.25 15.92 -13.42
C VAL A 89 12.40 14.96 -13.68
N MET A 90 12.62 14.00 -12.77
CA MET A 90 13.70 13.02 -12.89
C MET A 90 13.55 12.13 -14.12
N ALA A 91 12.34 11.61 -14.39
CA ALA A 91 12.07 10.78 -15.55
C ALA A 91 12.22 11.56 -16.87
N SER A 92 11.85 12.85 -16.88
CA SER A 92 12.04 13.72 -18.05
C SER A 92 13.51 14.00 -18.32
N ILE A 93 14.29 14.31 -17.30
CA ILE A 93 15.75 14.52 -17.42
C ILE A 93 16.41 13.26 -17.98
N PHE A 94 16.10 12.10 -17.40
CA PHE A 94 16.64 10.82 -17.89
C PHE A 94 16.17 10.50 -19.31
N ARG A 95 14.93 10.85 -19.67
CA ARG A 95 14.43 10.66 -21.04
C ARG A 95 15.18 11.53 -22.05
N VAL A 96 15.49 12.76 -21.68
CA VAL A 96 16.29 13.67 -22.52
C VAL A 96 17.71 13.12 -22.70
N SER A 97 18.33 12.58 -21.66
CA SER A 97 19.69 12.02 -21.76
C SER A 97 19.78 10.77 -22.63
N LEU A 98 18.71 9.98 -22.73
CA LEU A 98 18.64 8.84 -23.66
C LEU A 98 18.54 9.28 -25.13
N GLY A 99 17.96 10.45 -25.41
CA GLY A 99 17.75 10.95 -26.75
C GLY A 99 16.88 10.04 -27.64
N GLY A 100 17.01 10.20 -28.95
CA GLY A 100 16.37 9.36 -29.96
C GLY A 100 15.00 9.84 -30.47
N VAL A 101 14.50 9.16 -31.51
CA VAL A 101 13.28 9.53 -32.26
C VAL A 101 12.01 9.57 -31.40
N GLY A 102 12.00 8.85 -30.28
CA GLY A 102 10.89 8.79 -29.33
C GLY A 102 10.95 9.82 -28.19
N LEU A 103 11.79 10.85 -28.28
CA LEU A 103 11.94 11.86 -27.23
C LEU A 103 10.64 12.62 -26.95
N LEU A 104 10.10 13.31 -27.96
CA LEU A 104 8.87 14.10 -27.87
C LEU A 104 7.65 13.28 -27.41
N PRO A 105 7.29 12.16 -28.05
CA PRO A 105 6.18 11.34 -27.56
C PRO A 105 6.42 10.82 -26.14
N GLY A 106 7.68 10.59 -25.75
CA GLY A 106 8.02 10.12 -24.43
C GLY A 106 7.82 11.18 -23.33
N LEU A 107 8.28 12.41 -23.56
CA LEU A 107 8.05 13.52 -22.64
C LEU A 107 6.55 13.86 -22.55
N ALA A 108 5.84 13.88 -23.68
CA ALA A 108 4.40 14.10 -23.70
C ALA A 108 3.66 13.03 -22.88
N THR A 109 4.05 11.76 -23.01
CA THR A 109 3.45 10.66 -22.25
C THR A 109 3.68 10.79 -20.74
N ILE A 110 4.89 11.18 -20.32
CA ILE A 110 5.21 11.40 -18.90
C ILE A 110 4.31 12.49 -18.31
N THR A 111 4.20 13.62 -19.02
CA THR A 111 3.44 14.78 -18.54
C THR A 111 1.94 14.52 -18.56
N THR A 112 1.39 13.97 -19.64
CA THR A 112 -0.05 13.67 -19.73
C THR A 112 -0.48 12.63 -18.69
N SER A 113 0.31 11.58 -18.47
CA SER A 113 0.01 10.57 -17.44
C SER A 113 -0.03 11.15 -16.03
N ALA A 114 0.91 12.05 -15.71
CA ALA A 114 0.96 12.73 -14.42
C ALA A 114 -0.22 13.69 -14.23
N ILE A 115 -0.52 14.51 -15.24
CA ILE A 115 -1.63 15.47 -15.21
C ILE A 115 -2.96 14.73 -15.04
N ILE A 116 -3.21 13.70 -15.86
CA ILE A 116 -4.45 12.93 -15.80
C ILE A 116 -4.58 12.25 -14.44
N GLY A 117 -3.52 11.62 -13.92
CA GLY A 117 -3.56 10.99 -12.60
C GLY A 117 -3.83 11.96 -11.45
N LEU A 118 -3.22 13.15 -11.47
CA LEU A 118 -3.42 14.18 -10.45
C LEU A 118 -4.83 14.79 -10.54
N ALA A 119 -5.31 15.06 -11.75
CA ALA A 119 -6.68 15.52 -11.99
C ALA A 119 -7.69 14.47 -11.49
N TRP A 120 -7.44 13.19 -11.76
CA TRP A 120 -8.30 12.10 -11.31
C TRP A 120 -8.35 12.03 -9.78
N ARG A 121 -7.19 12.09 -9.11
CA ARG A 121 -7.11 12.15 -7.65
C ARG A 121 -7.93 13.29 -7.07
N ARG A 122 -7.87 14.47 -7.69
CA ARG A 122 -8.49 15.69 -7.15
C ARG A 122 -10.00 15.75 -7.36
N TRP A 123 -10.49 15.26 -8.50
CA TRP A 123 -11.88 15.50 -8.93
C TRP A 123 -12.74 14.24 -9.10
N LEU A 124 -12.15 13.11 -9.48
CA LEU A 124 -12.91 11.93 -9.92
C LEU A 124 -12.78 10.73 -8.97
N TYR A 125 -11.70 10.66 -8.19
CA TYR A 125 -11.43 9.52 -7.33
C TYR A 125 -12.42 9.45 -6.15
N PRO A 126 -13.21 8.37 -6.04
CA PRO A 126 -14.31 8.31 -5.10
C PRO A 126 -13.80 8.11 -3.66
N LYS A 127 -14.49 8.75 -2.69
CA LYS A 127 -14.28 8.49 -1.26
C LYS A 127 -14.78 7.09 -0.84
N SER A 128 -15.65 6.47 -1.64
CA SER A 128 -16.23 5.14 -1.38
C SER A 128 -15.46 4.04 -2.10
N THR A 129 -15.18 2.96 -1.38
CA THR A 129 -14.40 1.80 -1.86
C THR A 129 -15.15 0.93 -2.86
N LYS A 130 -16.49 0.96 -2.91
CA LYS A 130 -17.30 0.05 -3.76
C LYS A 130 -17.06 0.24 -5.26
N TRP A 131 -16.86 1.48 -5.71
CA TRP A 131 -16.66 1.83 -7.13
C TRP A 131 -15.23 2.28 -7.45
N ALA A 132 -14.31 2.18 -6.48
CA ALA A 132 -12.94 2.65 -6.65
C ALA A 132 -12.21 1.93 -7.79
N TRP A 133 -12.39 0.60 -7.92
CA TRP A 133 -11.74 -0.19 -8.96
C TRP A 133 -12.19 0.19 -10.38
N LEU A 134 -13.49 0.45 -10.58
CA LEU A 134 -14.04 0.92 -11.87
C LEU A 134 -13.53 2.33 -12.21
N ASN A 135 -13.41 3.20 -11.21
CA ASN A 135 -12.91 4.54 -11.40
C ASN A 135 -11.41 4.53 -11.79
N ILE A 136 -10.61 3.65 -11.17
CA ILE A 136 -9.20 3.43 -11.53
C ILE A 136 -9.09 2.82 -12.94
N TYR A 137 -9.97 1.90 -13.29
CA TYR A 137 -10.02 1.33 -14.64
C TYR A 137 -10.29 2.41 -15.69
N ALA A 138 -11.29 3.27 -15.46
CA ALA A 138 -11.62 4.39 -16.33
C ALA A 138 -10.44 5.38 -16.47
N MET A 139 -9.80 5.74 -15.35
CA MET A 139 -8.58 6.56 -15.34
C MET A 139 -7.51 5.94 -16.22
N SER A 140 -7.25 4.64 -16.04
CA SER A 140 -6.22 3.95 -16.80
C SER A 140 -6.54 3.91 -18.28
N VAL A 141 -7.78 3.63 -18.67
CA VAL A 141 -8.21 3.69 -20.08
C VAL A 141 -7.93 5.08 -20.67
N THR A 142 -8.30 6.16 -19.97
CA THR A 142 -8.04 7.53 -20.43
C THR A 142 -6.54 7.82 -20.59
N ILE A 143 -5.70 7.38 -19.65
CA ILE A 143 -4.25 7.55 -19.73
C ILE A 143 -3.67 6.83 -20.94
N HIS A 144 -4.09 5.59 -21.20
CA HIS A 144 -3.53 4.79 -22.29
C HIS A 144 -4.02 5.30 -23.66
N ILE A 145 -5.25 5.81 -23.75
CA ILE A 145 -5.71 6.54 -24.95
C ILE A 145 -4.85 7.80 -25.16
N SER A 146 -4.59 8.58 -24.11
CA SER A 146 -3.72 9.75 -24.20
C SER A 146 -2.29 9.40 -24.60
N MET A 147 -1.74 8.30 -24.07
CA MET A 147 -0.43 7.77 -24.45
C MET A 147 -0.39 7.37 -25.93
N LEU A 148 -1.40 6.66 -26.43
CA LEU A 148 -1.49 6.29 -27.85
C LEU A 148 -1.61 7.53 -28.74
N ALA A 149 -2.34 8.56 -28.30
CA ALA A 149 -2.39 9.85 -28.99
C ALA A 149 -1.03 10.55 -29.00
N CYS A 150 -0.23 10.44 -27.94
CA CYS A 150 1.14 10.98 -27.90
C CYS A 150 2.04 10.33 -28.97
N MET A 151 1.77 9.10 -29.41
CA MET A 151 2.54 8.44 -30.48
C MET A 151 2.35 9.11 -31.86
N LEU A 152 1.32 9.94 -32.02
CA LEU A 152 1.12 10.74 -33.24
C LEU A 152 2.22 11.81 -33.42
N LEU A 153 2.97 12.15 -32.36
CA LEU A 153 4.13 13.05 -32.41
C LEU A 153 5.34 12.42 -33.13
N LEU A 154 5.33 11.12 -33.42
CA LEU A 154 6.33 10.49 -34.27
C LEU A 154 6.14 10.89 -35.73
N ALA A 155 7.24 10.98 -36.47
CA ALA A 155 7.20 11.25 -37.91
C ALA A 155 6.43 10.15 -38.67
N TYR A 156 5.61 10.56 -39.63
CA TYR A 156 4.96 9.64 -40.57
C TYR A 156 6.02 8.93 -41.42
N PRO A 157 5.92 7.59 -41.64
CA PRO A 157 4.81 6.68 -41.34
C PRO A 157 4.92 5.94 -39.99
N ASN A 158 5.94 6.21 -39.18
CA ASN A 158 6.25 5.41 -37.99
C ASN A 158 5.17 5.53 -36.89
N ASN A 159 4.49 6.68 -36.78
CA ASN A 159 3.42 6.89 -35.81
C ASN A 159 2.30 5.83 -35.88
N LEU A 160 1.69 5.64 -37.06
CA LEU A 160 0.57 4.71 -37.26
C LEU A 160 1.01 3.24 -37.11
N ASN A 161 2.22 2.92 -37.58
CA ASN A 161 2.78 1.58 -37.44
C ASN A 161 2.98 1.20 -35.97
N VAL A 162 3.48 2.12 -35.16
CA VAL A 162 3.64 1.91 -33.71
C VAL A 162 2.27 1.74 -33.05
N ILE A 163 1.32 2.64 -33.30
CA ILE A 163 -0.03 2.56 -32.70
C ILE A 163 -0.68 1.22 -33.01
N ARG A 164 -0.66 0.78 -34.27
CA ARG A 164 -1.27 -0.49 -34.69
C ARG A 164 -0.64 -1.70 -33.99
N GLN A 165 0.65 -1.65 -33.70
CA GLN A 165 1.37 -2.74 -33.03
C GLN A 165 1.14 -2.76 -31.52
N ILE A 166 1.07 -1.59 -30.87
CA ILE A 166 1.04 -1.52 -29.40
C ILE A 166 -0.36 -1.33 -28.81
N ALA A 167 -1.33 -0.81 -29.57
CA ALA A 167 -2.63 -0.41 -29.03
C ALA A 167 -3.37 -1.58 -28.35
N LEU A 168 -3.48 -2.72 -29.03
CA LEU A 168 -4.20 -3.88 -28.50
C LEU A 168 -3.54 -4.45 -27.22
N PRO A 169 -2.24 -4.79 -27.18
CA PRO A 169 -1.63 -5.33 -25.97
C PRO A 169 -1.64 -4.32 -24.80
N VAL A 170 -1.40 -3.03 -25.07
CA VAL A 170 -1.45 -1.99 -24.03
C VAL A 170 -2.86 -1.88 -23.44
N MET A 171 -3.89 -1.77 -24.29
CA MET A 171 -5.26 -1.57 -23.82
C MET A 171 -5.82 -2.79 -23.09
N LEU A 172 -5.36 -3.99 -23.39
CA LEU A 172 -5.75 -5.20 -22.67
C LEU A 172 -5.01 -5.34 -21.33
N ILE A 173 -3.70 -5.13 -21.31
CA ILE A 173 -2.87 -5.47 -20.14
C ILE A 173 -2.81 -4.30 -19.15
N TYR A 174 -2.60 -3.07 -19.62
CA TYR A 174 -2.18 -1.98 -18.74
C TYR A 174 -3.33 -1.47 -17.84
N PRO A 175 -4.59 -1.33 -18.31
CA PRO A 175 -5.72 -1.03 -17.42
C PRO A 175 -5.90 -2.03 -16.28
N ILE A 176 -5.74 -3.33 -16.57
CA ILE A 176 -5.82 -4.37 -15.55
C ILE A 176 -4.65 -4.24 -14.57
N ALA A 177 -3.43 -4.04 -15.07
CA ALA A 177 -2.24 -3.85 -14.25
C ALA A 177 -2.36 -2.62 -13.33
N THR A 178 -2.85 -1.48 -13.83
CA THR A 178 -3.09 -0.27 -13.02
C THR A 178 -4.09 -0.53 -11.90
N VAL A 179 -5.20 -1.23 -12.20
CA VAL A 179 -6.22 -1.56 -11.19
C VAL A 179 -5.66 -2.50 -10.13
N LEU A 180 -4.95 -3.56 -10.53
CA LEU A 180 -4.33 -4.50 -9.61
C LEU A 180 -3.33 -3.80 -8.69
N LEU A 181 -2.41 -3.02 -9.28
CA LEU A 181 -1.39 -2.28 -8.55
C LEU A 181 -2.00 -1.28 -7.56
N SER A 182 -2.94 -0.47 -8.02
CA SER A 182 -3.60 0.52 -7.16
C SER A 182 -4.37 -0.16 -6.03
N SER A 183 -5.10 -1.24 -6.34
CA SER A 183 -5.90 -1.97 -5.34
C SER A 183 -5.03 -2.64 -4.29
N LEU A 184 -3.85 -3.16 -4.67
CA LEU A 184 -2.88 -3.74 -3.75
C LEU A 184 -2.35 -2.69 -2.77
N LEU A 185 -1.96 -1.51 -3.27
CA LEU A 185 -1.44 -0.43 -2.44
C LEU A 185 -2.51 0.12 -1.48
N ILE A 186 -3.73 0.33 -1.96
CA ILE A 186 -4.86 0.77 -1.13
C ILE A 186 -5.18 -0.28 -0.05
N ARG A 187 -5.10 -1.57 -0.39
CA ARG A 187 -5.33 -2.66 0.57
C ARG A 187 -4.24 -2.71 1.63
N GLN A 188 -2.98 -2.53 1.25
CA GLN A 188 -1.87 -2.44 2.21
C GLN A 188 -2.04 -1.25 3.16
N GLU A 189 -2.42 -0.08 2.65
CA GLU A 189 -2.72 1.10 3.48
C GLU A 189 -3.81 0.81 4.50
N LYS A 190 -4.93 0.24 4.05
CA LYS A 190 -6.07 -0.07 4.93
C LYS A 190 -5.69 -1.08 6.01
N LEU A 191 -4.96 -2.13 5.65
CA LEU A 191 -4.50 -3.14 6.61
C LEU A 191 -3.63 -2.52 7.72
N ARG A 192 -2.70 -1.65 7.34
CA ARG A 192 -1.83 -0.98 8.31
C ARG A 192 -2.57 -0.02 9.22
N LEU A 193 -3.50 0.78 8.67
CA LEU A 193 -4.34 1.65 9.49
C LEU A 193 -5.16 0.85 10.50
N SER A 194 -5.69 -0.31 10.11
CA SER A 194 -6.39 -1.20 11.03
C SER A 194 -5.47 -1.81 12.09
N GLN A 195 -4.23 -2.17 11.74
CA GLN A 195 -3.24 -2.66 12.70
C GLN A 195 -2.84 -1.59 13.71
N ASP A 196 -2.57 -0.36 13.26
CA ASP A 196 -2.22 0.77 14.12
C ASP A 196 -3.38 1.11 15.07
N GLN A 197 -4.63 1.07 14.57
CA GLN A 197 -5.83 1.28 15.39
C GLN A 197 -6.01 0.18 16.44
N LEU A 198 -5.80 -1.09 16.06
CA LEU A 198 -5.86 -2.21 16.98
C LEU A 198 -4.81 -2.06 18.09
N LYS A 199 -3.56 -1.79 17.72
CA LYS A 199 -2.46 -1.58 18.66
C LYS A 199 -2.76 -0.43 19.64
N GLN A 200 -3.24 0.71 19.15
CA GLN A 200 -3.64 1.83 20.01
C GLN A 200 -4.79 1.46 20.95
N SER A 201 -5.76 0.67 20.48
CA SER A 201 -6.84 0.17 21.32
C SER A 201 -6.35 -0.79 22.39
N GLU A 202 -5.42 -1.69 22.07
CA GLU A 202 -4.79 -2.61 23.01
C GLU A 202 -3.96 -1.87 24.07
N GLU A 203 -3.15 -0.89 23.65
CA GLU A 203 -2.37 -0.05 24.57
C GLU A 203 -3.29 0.76 25.50
N ARG A 204 -4.38 1.32 24.97
CA ARG A 204 -5.37 2.04 25.77
C ARG A 204 -6.10 1.11 26.73
N PHE A 205 -6.51 -0.08 26.30
CA PHE A 205 -7.13 -1.08 27.16
C PHE A 205 -6.18 -1.51 28.28
N LYS A 206 -4.92 -1.81 27.94
CA LYS A 206 -3.89 -2.19 28.91
C LYS A 206 -3.69 -1.09 29.95
N LEU A 207 -3.60 0.17 29.52
CA LEU A 207 -3.45 1.30 30.43
C LEU A 207 -4.67 1.47 31.34
N LEU A 208 -5.89 1.35 30.81
CA LEU A 208 -7.12 1.42 31.61
C LEU A 208 -7.23 0.25 32.60
N PHE A 209 -6.84 -0.96 32.19
CA PHE A 209 -6.85 -2.15 33.03
C PHE A 209 -5.82 -2.03 34.16
N ASP A 210 -4.56 -1.72 33.82
CA ASP A 210 -3.45 -1.63 34.78
C ASP A 210 -3.58 -0.45 35.74
N GLN A 211 -4.16 0.68 35.31
CA GLN A 211 -4.35 1.88 36.14
C GLN A 211 -5.74 2.00 36.76
N ALA A 212 -6.61 1.01 36.61
CA ALA A 212 -7.91 1.03 37.26
C ALA A 212 -7.74 1.07 38.79
N PRO A 213 -8.51 1.92 39.51
CA PRO A 213 -8.41 2.05 40.97
C PRO A 213 -9.03 0.86 41.72
N LEU A 214 -9.38 -0.21 41.02
CA LEU A 214 -9.97 -1.43 41.56
C LEU A 214 -9.15 -2.64 41.11
N ALA A 215 -9.06 -3.64 42.00
CA ALA A 215 -8.48 -4.92 41.68
C ALA A 215 -9.32 -5.64 40.61
N TYR A 216 -8.73 -5.90 39.46
CA TYR A 216 -9.35 -6.64 38.37
C TYR A 216 -8.62 -7.95 38.13
N GLN A 217 -9.40 -9.01 37.89
CA GLN A 217 -8.90 -10.30 37.42
C GLN A 217 -9.75 -10.83 36.26
N SER A 218 -9.12 -11.68 35.45
CA SER A 218 -9.78 -12.52 34.45
C SER A 218 -9.42 -13.98 34.73
N LEU A 219 -10.39 -14.87 34.54
CA LEU A 219 -10.27 -16.31 34.77
C LEU A 219 -10.55 -17.06 33.47
N ASP A 220 -9.91 -18.22 33.27
CA ASP A 220 -10.27 -19.17 32.20
C ASP A 220 -11.51 -20.02 32.58
N ILE A 221 -11.88 -20.96 31.70
CA ILE A 221 -13.03 -21.85 31.88
C ILE A 221 -12.92 -22.80 33.09
N ASP A 222 -11.71 -23.01 33.58
CA ASP A 222 -11.39 -23.82 34.76
C ASP A 222 -11.23 -22.97 36.03
N GLY A 223 -11.44 -21.65 35.91
CA GLY A 223 -11.36 -20.70 37.02
C GLY A 223 -9.93 -20.35 37.39
N ARG A 224 -8.94 -20.52 36.49
CA ARG A 224 -7.56 -20.12 36.72
C ARG A 224 -7.30 -18.71 36.23
N PHE A 225 -6.47 -17.96 36.95
CA PHE A 225 -6.13 -16.58 36.57
C PHE A 225 -5.43 -16.52 35.20
N THR A 226 -6.02 -15.79 34.26
CA THR A 226 -5.43 -15.49 32.95
C THR A 226 -4.81 -14.10 32.92
N ALA A 227 -5.37 -13.16 33.69
CA ALA A 227 -4.86 -11.80 33.84
C ALA A 227 -5.25 -11.21 35.19
N VAL A 228 -4.39 -10.37 35.74
CA VAL A 228 -4.66 -9.49 36.88
C VAL A 228 -4.06 -8.11 36.60
N ASN A 229 -4.67 -7.04 37.11
CA ASN A 229 -4.12 -5.70 36.97
C ASN A 229 -3.14 -5.35 38.11
N GLN A 230 -2.45 -4.22 38.01
CA GLN A 230 -1.49 -3.80 39.02
C GLN A 230 -2.15 -3.56 40.39
N GLN A 231 -3.33 -2.93 40.40
CA GLN A 231 -4.08 -2.70 41.65
C GLN A 231 -4.40 -4.01 42.39
N TRP A 232 -4.69 -5.11 41.69
CA TRP A 232 -4.91 -6.43 42.31
C TRP A 232 -3.66 -6.90 43.06
N LEU A 233 -2.49 -6.81 42.41
CA LEU A 233 -1.21 -7.21 43.00
C LEU A 233 -0.88 -6.35 44.23
N ASP A 234 -1.04 -5.03 44.11
CA ASP A 234 -0.74 -4.08 45.19
C ASP A 234 -1.71 -4.25 46.38
N THR A 235 -2.99 -4.53 46.11
CA THR A 235 -4.01 -4.71 47.15
C THR A 235 -3.80 -6.00 47.94
N PHE A 236 -3.44 -7.09 47.26
CA PHE A 236 -3.34 -8.42 47.89
C PHE A 236 -1.90 -8.85 48.22
N GLY A 237 -0.89 -8.09 47.79
CA GLY A 237 0.53 -8.30 48.15
C GLY A 237 1.23 -9.45 47.42
N TYR A 238 0.71 -9.91 46.28
CA TYR A 238 1.30 -10.99 45.48
C TYR A 238 2.05 -10.44 44.26
N SER A 239 3.03 -11.18 43.77
CA SER A 239 3.63 -10.93 42.46
C SER A 239 2.82 -11.59 41.34
N ARG A 240 2.90 -11.04 40.12
CA ARG A 240 2.16 -11.57 38.96
C ARG A 240 2.49 -13.05 38.68
N GLY A 241 3.74 -13.45 38.87
CA GLY A 241 4.20 -14.84 38.64
C GLY A 241 3.63 -15.85 39.64
N GLU A 242 3.22 -15.40 40.84
CA GLU A 242 2.60 -16.26 41.85
C GLU A 242 1.12 -16.50 41.58
N VAL A 243 0.48 -15.64 40.80
CA VAL A 243 -0.98 -15.60 40.62
C VAL A 243 -1.40 -16.21 39.28
N ILE A 244 -0.73 -15.85 38.18
CA ILE A 244 -1.13 -16.28 36.83
C ILE A 244 -1.07 -17.81 36.71
N GLY A 245 -2.15 -18.41 36.19
CA GLY A 245 -2.32 -19.85 36.03
C GLY A 245 -2.75 -20.61 37.30
N LYS A 246 -2.76 -19.96 38.46
CA LYS A 246 -3.29 -20.54 39.70
C LYS A 246 -4.81 -20.53 39.71
N TRP A 247 -5.39 -21.44 40.47
CA TRP A 247 -6.84 -21.54 40.58
C TRP A 247 -7.38 -20.44 41.51
N PHE A 248 -8.47 -19.79 41.11
CA PHE A 248 -8.99 -18.61 41.82
C PHE A 248 -9.30 -18.88 43.29
N GLY A 249 -9.86 -20.05 43.59
CA GLY A 249 -10.21 -20.43 44.96
C GLY A 249 -9.01 -20.64 45.87
N ASP A 250 -7.77 -20.74 45.37
CA ASP A 250 -6.55 -20.78 46.19
C ASP A 250 -6.37 -19.51 47.03
N PHE A 251 -6.96 -18.40 46.59
CA PHE A 251 -6.85 -17.07 47.20
C PHE A 251 -8.12 -16.67 47.99
N LEU A 252 -9.11 -17.55 48.08
CA LEU A 252 -10.35 -17.31 48.82
C LEU A 252 -10.33 -17.94 50.20
N SER A 253 -11.10 -17.37 51.14
CA SER A 253 -11.39 -18.03 52.41
C SER A 253 -12.16 -19.36 52.19
N PRO A 254 -12.13 -20.31 53.14
CA PRO A 254 -12.80 -21.60 52.98
C PRO A 254 -14.29 -21.49 52.62
N ILE A 255 -14.99 -20.52 53.19
CA ILE A 255 -16.41 -20.25 52.91
C ILE A 255 -16.59 -19.77 51.46
N ASN A 256 -15.79 -18.79 51.01
CA ASN A 256 -15.91 -18.23 49.67
C ASN A 256 -15.46 -19.20 48.57
N ARG A 257 -14.52 -20.10 48.88
CA ARG A 257 -14.09 -21.17 47.98
C ARG A 257 -15.25 -22.11 47.63
N GLU A 258 -16.04 -22.51 48.63
CA GLU A 258 -17.19 -23.38 48.41
C GLU A 258 -18.27 -22.69 47.58
N VAL A 259 -18.55 -21.41 47.87
CA VAL A 259 -19.48 -20.59 47.07
C VAL A 259 -19.00 -20.48 45.61
N PHE A 260 -17.71 -20.28 45.38
CA PHE A 260 -17.14 -20.22 44.03
C PHE A 260 -17.27 -21.55 43.29
N ASN A 261 -17.00 -22.69 43.95
CA ASN A 261 -17.16 -24.03 43.38
C ASN A 261 -18.60 -24.30 42.90
N GLN A 262 -19.58 -23.82 43.64
CA GLN A 262 -20.99 -24.02 43.30
C GLN A 262 -21.45 -23.07 42.19
N ASN A 263 -21.03 -21.81 42.22
CA ASN A 263 -21.56 -20.76 41.34
C ASN A 263 -20.80 -20.59 40.03
N PHE A 264 -19.48 -20.79 40.02
CA PHE A 264 -18.66 -20.59 38.82
C PHE A 264 -19.04 -21.52 37.66
N PRO A 265 -19.38 -22.81 37.88
CA PRO A 265 -19.91 -23.68 36.82
C PRO A 265 -21.24 -23.20 36.23
N ILE A 266 -22.08 -22.53 37.03
CA ILE A 266 -23.36 -21.97 36.57
C ILE A 266 -23.10 -20.70 35.75
N PHE A 267 -22.19 -19.83 36.21
CA PHE A 267 -21.84 -18.59 35.53
C PHE A 267 -21.26 -18.80 34.12
N LYS A 268 -20.59 -19.93 33.88
CA LYS A 268 -19.99 -20.26 32.57
C LYS A 268 -20.94 -20.99 31.60
N ALA A 269 -22.12 -21.42 32.05
CA ALA A 269 -23.10 -22.17 31.26
C ALA A 269 -24.04 -21.22 30.51
#